data_AF-A0A3Q0IP16-F1
#
_entry.id   AF-A0A3Q0IP16-F1
#
_cell.length_a   1.000
_cell.length_b   1.000
_cell.length_c   1.000
_cell.angle_alpha   90.00
_cell.angle_beta   90.00
_cell.angle_gamma   90.00
#
_symmetry.space_group_name_H-M   'P 1'
#
loop_
_entity.id
_entity.type
_entity.pdbx_description
1 polymer ?
#
loop_
_entity_poly.entity_id
_entity_poly.type
_entity_poly.pdbx_seq_one_letter_code
_entity_poly.pdbx_strand_id
1 'polypeptide(L)'
;MTRKLDVESIEKKIYRRSSSYNTYKLINSLLTAYEILYQNFIYLPRIDTIMRNHFAKVGAARWPNIKDILRAHNALTLVDTHHLVTDPKPNNPNVIEIGGIHI
;
A
#
# COMPACT_ATOMS: atom_id res chain seq x y z
N MET A 1 -9.16 -25.13 45.46
CA MET A 1 -7.80 -24.60 45.19
C MET A 1 -7.44 -24.57 43.69
N THR A 2 -8.23 -25.21 42.81
CA THR A 2 -7.96 -25.38 41.37
C THR A 2 -8.30 -24.20 40.45
N ARG A 3 -9.20 -23.29 40.83
CA ARG A 3 -9.62 -22.15 39.97
C ARG A 3 -8.54 -21.08 39.73
N LYS A 4 -7.59 -20.88 40.65
CA LYS A 4 -6.54 -19.85 40.50
C LYS A 4 -5.51 -20.21 39.42
N LEU A 5 -5.21 -21.51 39.26
CA LEU A 5 -4.22 -21.99 38.30
C LEU A 5 -4.69 -21.86 36.84
N ASP A 6 -6.01 -21.89 36.61
CA ASP A 6 -6.59 -21.76 35.27
C ASP A 6 -6.61 -20.30 34.78
N VAL A 7 -6.91 -19.36 35.69
CA VAL A 7 -6.91 -17.92 35.38
C VAL A 7 -5.49 -17.42 35.03
N GLU A 8 -4.48 -17.84 35.80
CA GLU A 8 -3.09 -17.44 35.56
C GLU A 8 -2.55 -18.00 34.23
N SER A 9 -2.98 -19.21 33.85
CA SER A 9 -2.68 -19.82 32.55
C SER A 9 -3.30 -19.05 31.38
N ILE A 10 -4.56 -18.62 31.53
CA ILE A 10 -5.29 -17.81 30.55
C ILE A 10 -4.63 -16.43 30.39
N GLU A 11 -4.28 -15.77 31.50
CA GLU A 11 -3.60 -14.46 31.47
C GLU A 11 -2.24 -14.55 30.78
N LYS A 12 -1.43 -15.58 31.08
CA LYS A 12 -0.16 -15.81 30.37
C LYS A 12 -0.35 -16.04 28.88
N LYS A 13 -1.42 -16.74 28.47
CA LYS A 13 -1.76 -16.98 27.07
C LYS A 13 -2.19 -15.70 26.36
N ILE A 14 -2.98 -14.85 27.02
CA ILE A 14 -3.39 -13.54 26.51
C ILE A 14 -2.18 -12.60 26.39
N TYR A 15 -1.34 -12.53 27.41
CA TYR A 15 -0.14 -11.70 27.42
C TYR A 15 0.87 -12.13 26.34
N ARG A 16 1.07 -13.44 26.18
CA ARG A 16 1.94 -13.98 25.11
C ARG A 16 1.40 -13.66 23.72
N ARG A 17 0.08 -13.74 23.52
CA ARG A 17 -0.58 -13.40 22.25
C ARG A 17 -0.54 -11.90 21.94
N SER A 18 -0.68 -11.05 22.97
CA SER A 18 -0.56 -9.59 22.89
C SER A 18 0.87 -9.14 22.58
N SER A 19 1.87 -9.77 23.21
CA SER A 19 3.28 -9.50 22.95
C SER A 19 3.66 -9.78 21.49
N SER A 20 3.25 -10.93 20.94
CA SER A 20 3.47 -11.23 19.52
C SER A 20 2.78 -10.21 18.60
N TYR A 21 1.56 -9.80 18.91
CA TYR A 21 0.82 -8.81 18.13
C TYR A 21 1.51 -7.43 18.06
N ASN A 22 2.09 -6.97 19.17
CA ASN A 22 2.87 -5.73 19.18
C ASN A 22 4.16 -5.86 18.34
N THR A 23 4.82 -7.02 18.36
CA THR A 23 5.97 -7.28 17.48
C THR A 23 5.58 -7.24 16.01
N TYR A 24 4.47 -7.88 15.62
CA TYR A 24 3.97 -7.83 14.24
C TYR A 24 3.59 -6.42 13.81
N LYS A 25 2.94 -5.65 14.69
CA LYS A 25 2.64 -4.24 14.43
C LYS A 25 3.90 -3.42 14.18
N LEU A 26 4.94 -3.61 14.99
CA LEU A 26 6.21 -2.90 14.81
C LEU A 26 6.87 -3.26 13.49
N ILE A 27 6.91 -4.54 13.13
CA ILE A 27 7.47 -5.01 11.85
C ILE A 27 6.68 -4.42 10.68
N ASN A 28 5.35 -4.47 10.72
CA ASN A 28 4.50 -3.92 9.67
C ASN A 28 4.69 -2.40 9.54
N SER A 29 4.75 -1.67 10.66
CA SER A 29 5.01 -0.23 10.65
C SER A 29 6.38 0.12 10.07
N LEU A 30 7.42 -0.64 10.41
CA LEU A 30 8.77 -0.45 9.86
C LEU A 30 8.82 -0.77 8.37
N LEU A 31 8.14 -1.85 7.95
CA LEU A 31 8.02 -2.22 6.54
C LEU A 31 7.32 -1.11 5.76
N THR A 32 6.18 -0.62 6.24
CA THR A 32 5.46 0.49 5.60
C THR A 32 6.31 1.77 5.55
N ALA A 33 7.05 2.09 6.61
CA ALA A 33 7.96 3.25 6.59
C ALA A 33 9.06 3.08 5.54
N TYR A 34 9.66 1.90 5.45
CA TYR A 34 10.65 1.57 4.43
C TYR A 34 10.06 1.69 3.01
N GLU A 35 8.87 1.14 2.78
CA GLU A 35 8.17 1.21 1.51
C GLU A 35 7.91 2.66 1.09
N ILE A 36 7.41 3.50 2.00
CA ILE A 36 7.15 4.92 1.72
C ILE A 36 8.45 5.63 1.31
N LEU A 37 9.56 5.39 2.02
CA LEU A 37 10.85 5.98 1.69
C LEU A 37 11.36 5.50 0.34
N TYR A 38 11.38 4.19 0.13
CA TYR A 38 11.79 3.57 -1.12
C TYR A 38 10.97 4.11 -2.30
N GLN A 39 9.66 4.21 -2.13
CA GLN A 39 8.75 4.68 -3.16
C GLN A 39 9.05 6.14 -3.54
N ASN A 40 9.20 7.00 -2.54
CA ASN A 40 9.42 8.43 -2.76
C ASN A 40 10.81 8.75 -3.32
N PHE A 41 11.85 8.06 -2.86
CA PHE A 41 13.22 8.42 -3.21
C PHE A 41 13.80 7.61 -4.38
N ILE A 42 13.35 6.37 -4.60
CA ILE A 42 13.95 5.50 -5.62
C ILE A 42 12.95 5.18 -6.73
N TYR A 43 11.77 4.67 -6.37
CA TYR A 43 10.80 4.15 -7.34
C TYR A 43 10.22 5.25 -8.24
N LEU A 44 9.64 6.30 -7.65
CA LEU A 44 8.97 7.36 -8.40
C LEU A 44 9.92 8.13 -9.35
N PRO A 45 11.12 8.56 -8.94
CA PRO A 45 12.08 9.19 -9.86
C PRO A 45 12.50 8.28 -11.02
N ARG A 46 12.64 6.98 -10.76
CA ARG A 46 12.98 5.99 -11.80
C ARG A 46 11.86 5.84 -12.82
N ILE A 47 10.61 5.79 -12.37
CA ILE A 47 9.45 5.76 -13.27
C ILE A 47 9.36 7.03 -14.09
N ASP A 48 9.54 8.20 -13.48
CA ASP A 48 9.49 9.48 -14.20
C ASP A 48 10.52 9.51 -15.34
N THR A 49 11.74 9.00 -15.07
CA THR A 49 12.78 8.85 -16.09
C THR A 49 12.38 7.91 -17.22
N ILE A 50 11.87 6.72 -16.89
CA ILE A 50 11.43 5.72 -17.89
C ILE A 50 10.29 6.30 -18.73
N MET A 51 9.31 6.94 -18.09
CA MET A 51 8.17 7.58 -18.73
C MET A 51 8.64 8.64 -19.72
N ARG A 52 9.51 9.56 -19.28
CA ARG A 52 10.05 10.62 -20.14
C ARG A 52 10.81 10.05 -21.33
N ASN A 53 11.62 9.01 -21.13
CA ASN A 53 12.41 8.43 -22.20
C ASN A 53 11.55 7.74 -23.27
N HIS A 54 10.53 6.96 -22.86
CA HIS A 54 9.72 6.18 -23.79
C HIS A 54 8.59 7.00 -24.43
N PHE A 55 8.02 7.94 -23.68
CA PHE A 55 6.88 8.75 -24.12
C PHE A 55 7.27 10.18 -24.50
N ALA A 56 8.56 10.51 -24.64
CA ALA A 56 9.02 11.82 -25.09
C ALA A 56 8.31 12.27 -26.38
N LYS A 57 8.16 11.35 -27.34
CA LYS A 57 7.56 11.62 -28.66
C LYS A 57 6.07 12.00 -28.59
N VAL A 58 5.35 11.53 -27.56
CA VAL A 58 3.92 11.83 -27.35
C VAL A 58 3.70 13.00 -26.41
N GLY A 59 4.77 13.73 -26.05
CA GLY A 59 4.69 14.93 -25.23
C GLY A 59 5.00 14.74 -23.75
N ALA A 60 5.46 13.56 -23.30
CA ALA A 60 5.77 13.31 -21.89
C ALA A 60 6.87 14.19 -21.31
N ALA A 61 7.71 14.80 -22.16
CA ALA A 61 8.67 15.81 -21.73
C ALA A 61 8.01 17.02 -21.05
N ARG A 62 6.76 17.35 -21.44
CA ARG A 62 6.00 18.49 -20.91
C ARG A 62 5.06 18.11 -19.76
N TRP A 63 4.93 16.83 -19.44
CA TRP A 63 4.06 16.39 -18.35
C TRP A 63 4.64 16.78 -16.99
N PRO A 64 3.78 17.08 -15.99
CA PRO A 64 4.20 17.27 -14.61
C PRO A 64 5.00 16.08 -14.08
N ASN A 65 5.72 16.24 -12.98
CA ASN A 65 6.43 15.12 -12.39
C ASN A 65 5.43 14.02 -11.98
N ILE A 66 5.82 12.76 -12.14
CA ILE A 66 4.95 11.63 -11.79
C ILE A 66 4.41 11.71 -10.35
N LYS A 67 5.19 12.29 -9.42
CA LYS A 67 4.75 12.51 -8.03
C LYS A 67 3.56 13.45 -7.93
N ASP A 68 3.54 14.50 -8.75
CA ASP A 68 2.48 15.51 -8.74
C ASP A 68 1.23 14.97 -9.43
N ILE A 69 1.40 14.19 -10.50
CA ILE A 69 0.32 13.47 -11.18
C ILE A 69 -0.42 12.56 -10.20
N LEU A 70 0.33 11.78 -9.41
CA LEU A 70 -0.23 10.82 -8.45
C LEU A 70 -0.85 11.48 -7.19
N ARG A 71 -0.42 12.70 -6.83
CA ARG A 71 -0.87 13.36 -5.60
C ARG A 71 -2.03 14.33 -5.78
N ALA A 72 -2.04 15.09 -6.87
CA ALA A 72 -2.93 16.26 -6.98
C ALA A 72 -3.63 16.42 -8.33
N HIS A 73 -3.18 15.70 -9.38
CA HIS A 73 -3.61 16.01 -10.74
C HIS A 73 -4.24 14.84 -11.50
N ASN A 74 -4.58 13.73 -10.82
CA ASN A 74 -5.33 12.64 -11.44
C ASN A 74 -6.85 12.88 -11.34
N ALA A 75 -7.45 13.26 -12.46
CA ALA A 75 -8.91 13.31 -12.58
C ALA A 75 -9.54 11.90 -12.56
N LEU A 76 -8.82 10.91 -13.12
CA LEU A 76 -9.26 9.53 -13.22
C LEU A 76 -8.05 8.60 -13.20
N THR A 77 -8.15 7.50 -12.47
CA THR A 77 -7.17 6.40 -12.46
C THR A 77 -7.92 5.10 -12.68
N LEU A 78 -7.59 4.42 -13.78
CA LEU A 78 -8.17 3.13 -14.11
C LEU A 78 -7.27 2.02 -13.56
N VAL A 79 -7.83 1.12 -12.78
CA VAL A 79 -7.09 0.00 -12.19
C VAL A 79 -7.68 -1.33 -12.63
N ASP A 80 -6.79 -2.26 -12.99
CA ASP A 80 -7.15 -3.64 -13.33
C ASP A 80 -7.33 -4.46 -12.04
N THR A 81 -8.30 -4.06 -11.23
CA THR A 81 -8.72 -4.79 -10.04
C THR A 81 -10.23 -4.91 -10.06
N HIS A 82 -10.76 -5.85 -9.26
CA HIS A 82 -12.19 -6.05 -9.15
C HIS A 82 -12.56 -6.33 -7.69
N HIS A 83 -13.51 -5.55 -7.17
CA HIS A 83 -14.01 -5.62 -5.79
C HIS A 83 -14.48 -7.01 -5.33
N LEU A 84 -14.82 -7.92 -6.25
CA LEU A 84 -15.19 -9.30 -5.90
C LEU A 84 -13.98 -10.21 -5.61
N VAL A 85 -12.79 -9.85 -6.09
CA VAL A 85 -11.56 -10.66 -5.99
C VAL A 85 -10.63 -10.12 -4.90
N THR A 86 -10.68 -8.81 -4.64
CA THR A 86 -9.80 -8.15 -3.68
C THR A 86 -10.53 -7.75 -2.42
N ASP A 87 -9.83 -7.76 -1.29
CA ASP A 87 -10.37 -7.25 -0.04
C ASP A 87 -10.87 -5.80 -0.19
N PRO A 88 -12.00 -5.44 0.46
CA PRO A 88 -12.54 -4.10 0.38
C PRO A 88 -11.56 -3.11 1.02
N LYS A 89 -11.09 -2.16 0.21
CA LYS A 89 -10.22 -1.06 0.64
C LYS A 89 -10.80 0.28 0.19
N PRO A 90 -10.67 1.34 0.99
CA PRO A 90 -11.12 2.67 0.57
C PRO A 90 -10.21 3.17 -0.56
N ASN A 91 -10.76 3.28 -1.77
CA ASN A 91 -10.12 3.93 -2.91
C ASN A 91 -10.59 5.39 -2.99
N ASN A 92 -9.77 6.25 -3.60
CA ASN A 92 -10.20 7.62 -3.94
C ASN A 92 -11.35 7.53 -4.97
N PRO A 93 -12.41 8.36 -4.89
CA PRO A 93 -13.51 8.37 -5.87
C PRO A 93 -13.06 8.48 -7.34
N ASN A 94 -11.88 9.05 -7.59
CA ASN A 94 -11.29 9.14 -8.92
C ASN A 94 -10.65 7.82 -9.41
N VAL A 95 -10.68 6.75 -8.62
CA VAL A 95 -10.14 5.43 -8.98
C VAL A 95 -11.30 4.53 -9.39
N ILE A 96 -11.35 4.15 -10.66
CA ILE A 96 -12.37 3.25 -11.20
C ILE A 96 -11.73 1.89 -11.49
N GLU A 97 -12.32 0.86 -10.89
CA GLU A 97 -11.97 -0.53 -11.10
C GLU A 97 -12.61 -1.03 -12.40
N ILE A 98 -11.78 -1.39 -13.39
CA ILE A 98 -12.22 -1.84 -14.72
C ILE A 98 -11.77 -3.27 -15.03
N GLY A 99 -11.58 -4.09 -13.98
CA GLY A 99 -10.97 -5.43 -14.03
C GLY A 99 -11.19 -6.23 -15.31
N GLY A 100 -10.18 -6.99 -15.72
CA GLY A 100 -10.16 -7.69 -17.00
C GLY A 100 -9.53 -6.88 -18.14
N ILE A 101 -8.65 -5.91 -17.82
CA ILE A 101 -7.80 -5.26 -18.83
C ILE A 101 -6.83 -6.28 -19.44
N HIS A 102 -6.38 -7.23 -18.64
CA HIS A 102 -5.57 -8.35 -19.13
C HIS A 102 -6.46 -9.36 -19.90
N ILE A 103 -6.33 -9.36 -21.23
CA ILE A 103 -6.74 -10.43 -22.16
C ILE A 103 -5.58 -10.69 -23.11
#